data_AF-A0A520BR35-F1
#
_entry.id   AF-A0A520BR35-F1
#
_cell.length_a   1.000
_cell.length_b   1.000
_cell.length_c   1.000
_cell.angle_alpha   90.00
_cell.angle_beta   90.00
_cell.angle_gamma   90.00
#
_symmetry.space_group_name_H-M   'P 1'
#
loop_
_entity.id
_entity.type
_entity.pdbx_description
1 polymer ?
#
loop_
_entity_poly.entity_id
_entity_poly.type
_entity_poly.pdbx_seq_one_letter_code
_entity_poly.pdbx_strand_id
1 'polypeptide(L)'
;MKALLLALALVAALPALAQTQVRRAQVYRCGADGRDLRDSPCPDGREAGSNVDYDQPSDADSRATRARHLAEARQAGALAASRRASEAEARRQGSQHIGLQTLPPPQQPASSPQVVQIKPPKTVKPKKPAPTGAGAGSGR
;
A
#
# COMPACT_ATOMS: atom_id res chain seq x y z
N MET A 1 21.30 16.50 36.81
CA MET A 1 20.18 16.09 35.91
C MET A 1 20.61 15.76 34.48
N LYS A 2 21.58 16.49 33.87
CA LYS A 2 22.08 16.18 32.51
C LYS A 2 22.77 14.81 32.36
N ALA A 3 23.53 14.36 33.37
CA ALA A 3 24.17 13.04 33.33
C ALA A 3 23.16 11.88 33.35
N LEU A 4 21.99 12.08 33.95
CA LEU A 4 20.95 11.06 34.07
C LEU A 4 20.17 10.89 32.75
N LEU A 5 20.00 11.98 31.99
CA LEU A 5 19.44 11.96 30.64
C LEU A 5 20.39 11.29 29.62
N LEU A 6 21.70 11.49 29.78
CA LEU A 6 22.72 10.83 28.95
C LEU A 6 22.80 9.32 29.19
N ALA A 7 22.68 8.89 30.45
CA ALA A 7 22.62 7.46 30.80
C ALA A 7 21.34 6.78 30.24
N LEU A 8 20.20 7.48 30.25
CA LEU A 8 18.94 6.94 29.71
C LEU A 8 18.98 6.78 28.18
N ALA A 9 19.61 7.72 27.47
CA ALA A 9 19.77 7.67 26.02
C ALA A 9 20.72 6.53 25.59
N LEU A 10 21.73 6.20 26.39
CA LEU A 10 22.66 5.11 26.09
C LEU A 10 22.02 3.72 26.20
N VAL A 11 21.06 3.54 27.12
CA VAL A 11 20.33 2.26 27.29
C VAL A 11 19.32 2.04 26.16
N ALA A 12 18.72 3.12 25.62
CA ALA A 12 17.79 3.04 24.48
C ALA A 12 18.49 2.75 23.13
N ALA A 13 19.82 2.92 23.06
CA ALA A 13 20.60 2.72 21.84
C ALA A 13 21.25 1.33 21.75
N LEU A 14 21.04 0.45 22.73
CA LEU A 14 21.43 -0.96 22.59
C LEU A 14 20.58 -1.57 21.48
N PRO A 15 21.17 -2.03 20.37
CA PRO A 15 20.42 -2.75 19.37
C PRO A 15 19.85 -3.95 20.10
N ALA A 16 18.52 -4.10 20.07
CA ALA A 16 17.88 -5.33 20.46
C ALA A 16 18.50 -6.41 19.56
N LEU A 17 19.50 -7.12 20.09
CA LEU A 17 20.11 -8.25 19.42
C LEU A 17 18.95 -9.18 19.08
N ALA A 18 18.63 -9.31 17.79
CA ALA A 18 17.66 -10.28 17.33
C ALA A 18 18.13 -11.64 17.87
N GLN A 19 17.41 -12.21 18.84
CA GLN A 19 17.85 -13.42 19.52
C GLN A 19 17.50 -14.59 18.61
N THR A 20 18.37 -14.87 17.65
CA THR A 20 18.30 -16.11 16.88
C THR A 20 18.93 -17.24 17.68
N GLN A 21 18.34 -18.42 17.58
CA GLN A 21 18.87 -19.66 18.12
C GLN A 21 19.24 -20.55 16.94
N VAL A 22 20.49 -20.99 16.89
CA VAL A 22 20.94 -22.00 15.93
C VAL A 22 20.26 -23.31 16.29
N ARG A 23 19.52 -23.86 15.34
CA ARG A 23 18.92 -25.19 15.44
C ARG A 23 19.50 -26.09 14.37
N ARG A 24 19.55 -27.38 14.69
CA ARG A 24 20.05 -28.42 13.81
C ARG A 24 18.90 -29.33 13.43
N ALA A 25 18.64 -29.49 12.14
CA ALA A 25 17.72 -30.48 11.61
C ALA A 25 18.48 -31.53 10.80
N GLN A 26 18.00 -32.76 10.82
CA GLN A 26 18.52 -33.81 9.97
C GLN A 26 17.66 -33.94 8.72
N VAL A 27 18.29 -33.85 7.56
CA VAL A 27 17.64 -33.90 6.24
C VAL A 27 18.25 -35.06 5.45
N TYR A 28 17.40 -35.91 4.89
CA TYR A 28 17.77 -37.06 4.08
C TYR A 28 17.64 -36.71 2.60
N ARG A 29 18.61 -37.11 1.80
CA ARG A 29 18.57 -37.00 0.34
C ARG A 29 18.12 -38.34 -0.21
N CYS A 30 17.00 -38.38 -0.90
CA CYS A 30 16.42 -39.59 -1.47
C CYS A 30 16.39 -39.51 -3.00
N GLY A 31 16.24 -40.67 -3.64
CA GLY A 31 16.25 -40.82 -5.10
C GLY A 31 17.65 -41.05 -5.67
N ALA A 32 17.72 -41.46 -6.94
CA ALA A 32 18.97 -41.89 -7.59
C ALA A 32 20.08 -40.82 -7.59
N ASP A 33 19.70 -39.55 -7.55
CA ASP A 33 20.61 -38.40 -7.57
C ASP A 33 20.58 -37.58 -6.25
N GLY A 34 19.87 -38.04 -5.21
CA GLY A 34 19.75 -37.30 -3.94
C GLY A 34 19.08 -35.92 -4.08
N ARG A 35 18.17 -35.76 -5.06
CA ARG A 35 17.45 -34.52 -5.35
C ARG A 35 16.24 -34.30 -4.44
N ASP A 36 15.68 -35.37 -3.90
CA ASP A 36 14.52 -35.28 -3.02
C ASP A 36 14.99 -35.11 -1.58
N LEU A 37 14.78 -33.95 -0.99
CA LEU A 37 15.08 -33.68 0.42
C LEU A 37 13.88 -34.07 1.28
N ARG A 38 14.10 -34.88 2.31
CA ARG A 38 13.05 -35.33 3.26
C ARG A 38 13.51 -35.18 4.69
N ASP A 39 12.58 -34.91 5.58
CA ASP A 39 12.83 -34.86 7.03
C ASP A 39 12.77 -36.25 7.69
N SER A 40 12.35 -37.27 6.94
CA SER A 40 12.30 -38.66 7.38
C SER A 40 13.28 -39.54 6.59
N PRO A 41 13.77 -40.65 7.17
CA PRO A 41 14.67 -41.57 6.49
C PRO A 41 14.11 -42.06 5.15
N CYS A 42 14.99 -42.22 4.15
CA CYS A 42 14.59 -42.73 2.85
C CYS A 42 14.05 -44.17 2.99
N PRO A 43 12.97 -44.54 2.27
CA PRO A 43 12.35 -45.86 2.37
C PRO A 43 13.32 -47.00 2.00
N ASP A 44 14.27 -46.72 1.10
CA ASP A 44 15.28 -47.68 0.66
C ASP A 44 16.47 -47.81 1.62
N GLY A 45 16.54 -46.95 2.66
CA GLY A 45 17.57 -46.98 3.71
C GLY A 45 19.01 -46.66 3.25
N ARG A 46 19.22 -46.26 1.99
CA ARG A 46 20.55 -46.17 1.37
C ARG A 46 21.32 -44.88 1.66
N GLU A 47 20.66 -43.82 2.10
CA GLU A 47 21.26 -42.48 2.17
C GLU A 47 21.41 -41.99 3.61
N ALA A 48 22.59 -41.49 3.95
CA ALA A 48 22.89 -40.92 5.25
C ALA A 48 22.29 -39.52 5.38
N GLY A 49 21.57 -39.27 6.47
CA GLY A 49 21.02 -37.94 6.75
C GLY A 49 22.13 -36.91 6.97
N SER A 50 22.03 -35.76 6.30
CA SER A 50 22.90 -34.60 6.53
C SER A 50 22.28 -33.72 7.62
N ASN A 51 23.12 -33.23 8.53
CA ASN A 51 22.71 -32.19 9.46
C ASN A 51 22.80 -30.84 8.78
N VAL A 52 21.76 -30.03 8.94
CA VAL A 52 21.71 -28.65 8.47
C VAL A 52 21.47 -27.76 9.69
N ASP A 53 22.40 -26.82 9.88
CA ASP A 53 22.28 -25.79 10.91
C ASP A 53 21.57 -24.57 10.32
N TYR A 54 20.55 -24.07 11.01
CA TYR A 54 19.77 -22.93 10.59
C TYR A 54 19.40 -22.04 11.78
N ASP A 55 19.31 -20.74 11.53
CA ASP A 55 18.88 -19.77 12.53
C ASP A 55 17.35 -19.73 12.60
N GLN A 56 16.82 -19.87 13.82
CA GLN A 56 15.41 -19.68 14.11
C GLN A 56 15.22 -18.52 15.10
N PRO A 57 14.19 -17.67 14.95
CA PRO A 57 13.84 -16.71 16.00
C PRO A 57 13.60 -17.43 17.32
N SER A 58 14.09 -16.87 18.42
CA SER A 58 13.83 -17.43 19.75
C SER A 58 12.32 -17.52 20.03
N ASP A 59 11.93 -18.43 20.93
CA ASP A 59 10.53 -18.54 21.36
C ASP A 59 10.02 -17.26 22.04
N ALA A 60 10.92 -16.51 22.68
CA ALA A 60 10.62 -15.23 23.30
C ALA A 60 10.30 -14.18 22.23
N ASP A 61 11.15 -14.04 21.20
CA ASP A 61 10.93 -13.11 20.09
C ASP A 61 9.69 -13.48 19.27
N SER A 62 9.46 -14.78 19.06
CA SER A 62 8.26 -15.28 18.38
C SER A 62 6.98 -14.94 19.15
N ARG A 63 7.01 -15.00 20.49
CA ARG A 63 5.89 -14.58 21.34
C ARG A 63 5.71 -13.07 21.35
N ALA A 64 6.80 -12.32 21.52
CA ALA A 64 6.77 -10.85 21.53
C ALA A 64 6.24 -10.28 20.21
N THR A 65 6.68 -10.83 19.08
CA THR A 65 6.22 -10.41 17.74
C THR A 65 4.75 -10.70 17.54
N ARG A 66 4.25 -11.88 17.95
CA ARG A 66 2.81 -12.19 17.92
C ARG A 66 2.00 -11.23 18.79
N ALA A 67 2.48 -10.90 19.99
CA ALA A 67 1.81 -9.96 20.88
C ALA A 67 1.72 -8.55 20.27
N ARG A 68 2.82 -8.05 19.67
CA ARG A 68 2.84 -6.76 18.95
C ARG A 68 1.85 -6.75 17.78
N HIS A 69 1.89 -7.77 16.94
CA HIS A 69 0.98 -7.87 15.80
C HIS A 69 -0.50 -7.88 16.23
N LEU A 70 -0.84 -8.59 17.31
CA LEU A 70 -2.21 -8.58 17.84
C LEU A 70 -2.61 -7.21 18.40
N ALA A 71 -1.69 -6.49 19.05
CA ALA A 71 -1.95 -5.14 19.53
C ALA A 71 -2.16 -4.16 18.37
N GLU A 72 -1.31 -4.21 17.34
CA GLU A 72 -1.41 -3.40 16.12
C GLU A 72 -2.71 -3.69 15.37
N ALA A 73 -3.09 -4.96 15.23
CA ALA A 73 -4.35 -5.35 14.59
C ALA A 73 -5.58 -4.77 15.31
N ARG A 74 -5.57 -4.77 16.65
CA ARG A 74 -6.64 -4.15 17.45
C ARG A 74 -6.69 -2.63 17.25
N GLN A 75 -5.54 -1.96 17.26
CA GLN A 75 -5.46 -0.51 17.04
C GLN A 75 -5.94 -0.15 15.62
N ALA A 76 -5.50 -0.88 14.60
CA ALA A 76 -5.95 -0.69 13.23
C ALA A 76 -7.47 -0.90 13.09
N GLY A 77 -8.02 -1.92 13.75
CA GLY A 77 -9.46 -2.17 13.81
C GLY A 77 -10.24 -1.02 14.44
N ALA A 78 -9.75 -0.47 15.56
CA ALA A 78 -10.37 0.67 16.23
C ALA A 78 -10.36 1.93 15.34
N LEU A 79 -9.24 2.22 14.68
CA LEU A 79 -9.13 3.34 13.74
C LEU A 79 -10.06 3.16 12.53
N ALA A 80 -10.16 1.95 11.98
CA ALA A 80 -11.05 1.66 10.87
C ALA A 80 -12.53 1.80 11.28
N ALA A 81 -12.89 1.39 12.50
CA ALA A 81 -14.24 1.58 13.04
C ALA A 81 -14.56 3.07 13.24
N SER A 82 -13.61 3.83 13.80
CA SER A 82 -13.73 5.28 13.97
C SER A 82 -13.96 6.00 12.63
N ARG A 83 -13.16 5.69 11.60
CA ARG A 83 -13.36 6.25 10.24
C ARG A 83 -14.75 5.95 9.69
N ARG A 84 -15.20 4.70 9.78
CA ARG A 84 -16.54 4.30 9.30
C ARG A 84 -17.66 5.04 10.03
N ALA A 85 -17.53 5.27 11.34
CA ALA A 85 -18.50 6.04 12.11
C ALA A 85 -18.53 7.51 11.65
N SER A 86 -17.37 8.14 11.51
CA SER A 86 -17.27 9.53 11.03
C SER A 86 -17.81 9.70 9.61
N GLU A 87 -17.51 8.76 8.71
CA GLU A 87 -18.05 8.77 7.34
C GLU A 87 -19.58 8.60 7.33
N ALA A 88 -20.12 7.71 8.19
CA ALA A 88 -21.56 7.53 8.30
C ALA A 88 -22.25 8.79 8.84
N GLU A 89 -21.65 9.47 9.82
CA GLU A 89 -22.16 10.72 10.35
C GLU A 89 -22.10 11.86 9.32
N ALA A 90 -20.98 12.00 8.60
CA ALA A 90 -20.85 12.96 7.51
C ALA A 90 -21.91 12.75 6.42
N ARG A 91 -22.21 11.49 6.06
CA ARG A 91 -23.30 11.16 5.12
C ARG A 91 -24.67 11.58 5.66
N ARG A 92 -24.94 11.34 6.95
CA ARG A 92 -26.21 11.76 7.59
C ARG A 92 -26.35 13.29 7.58
N GLN A 93 -25.31 14.02 7.98
CA GLN A 93 -25.31 15.48 7.97
C GLN A 93 -25.48 16.05 6.55
N GLY A 94 -24.77 15.48 5.56
CA GLY A 94 -24.92 15.86 4.16
C GLY A 94 -26.33 15.60 3.60
N SER A 95 -26.96 14.49 4.00
CA SER A 95 -28.36 14.19 3.60
C SER A 95 -29.38 15.13 4.24
N GLN A 96 -29.14 15.61 5.46
CA GLN A 96 -30.01 16.56 6.15
C GLN A 96 -29.93 17.97 5.55
N HIS A 97 -28.77 18.35 5.00
CA HIS A 97 -28.58 19.64 4.33
C HIS A 97 -29.24 19.73 2.94
N ILE A 98 -29.50 18.60 2.28
CA ILE A 98 -30.11 18.57 0.93
C ILE A 98 -31.65 18.67 1.00
N GLY A 99 -32.27 18.31 2.14
CA GLY A 99 -33.74 18.27 2.28
C GLY A 99 -34.43 19.54 2.82
N LEU A 100 -33.67 20.52 3.33
CA LEU A 100 -34.22 21.70 4.04
C LEU A 100 -33.59 23.04 3.60
N GLN A 101 -33.02 23.12 2.38
CA GLN A 101 -32.53 24.38 1.83
C GLN A 101 -33.58 25.03 0.92
N THR A 102 -34.46 25.84 1.50
CA THR A 102 -34.82 27.10 0.84
C THR A 102 -33.53 27.93 0.80
N LEU A 103 -32.85 27.94 -0.35
CA LEU A 103 -31.61 28.67 -0.58
C LEU A 103 -31.73 30.13 -0.09
N PRO A 104 -30.92 30.60 0.87
CA PRO A 104 -30.52 32.00 0.88
C PRO A 104 -29.58 32.21 -0.32
N PRO A 105 -29.72 33.30 -1.10
CA PRO A 105 -28.86 33.56 -2.24
C PRO A 105 -27.38 33.61 -1.78
N PRO A 106 -26.44 33.08 -2.57
CA PRO A 106 -25.03 33.10 -2.22
C PRO A 106 -24.56 34.54 -2.06
N GLN A 107 -24.08 34.91 -0.87
CA GLN A 107 -23.41 36.18 -0.67
C GLN A 107 -22.11 36.18 -1.45
N GLN A 108 -21.99 37.16 -2.36
CA GLN A 108 -20.79 37.37 -3.14
C GLN A 108 -19.61 37.69 -2.21
N PRO A 109 -18.46 37.00 -2.32
CA PRO A 109 -17.27 37.39 -1.57
C PRO A 109 -16.81 38.77 -2.05
N ALA A 110 -16.63 39.68 -1.09
CA ALA A 110 -16.03 40.98 -1.35
C ALA A 110 -14.59 40.80 -1.82
N SER A 111 -14.33 41.27 -3.04
CA SER A 111 -13.02 41.41 -3.68
C SER A 111 -12.32 40.11 -4.09
N SER A 112 -12.57 39.71 -5.33
CA SER A 112 -11.58 38.99 -6.15
C SER A 112 -11.01 39.97 -7.18
N PRO A 113 -9.70 39.89 -7.52
CA PRO A 113 -9.11 40.77 -8.52
C PRO A 113 -9.78 40.53 -9.87
N GLN A 114 -10.31 41.60 -10.48
CA GLN A 114 -10.98 41.51 -11.78
C GLN A 114 -9.98 41.07 -12.85
N VAL A 115 -10.14 39.85 -13.34
CA VAL A 115 -9.46 39.39 -14.55
C VAL A 115 -10.09 40.12 -15.73
N VAL A 116 -9.36 41.07 -16.30
CA VAL A 116 -9.73 41.74 -17.55
C VAL A 116 -9.76 40.68 -18.65
N GLN A 117 -10.96 40.28 -19.07
CA GLN A 117 -11.15 39.41 -20.24
C GLN A 117 -10.81 40.20 -21.51
N ILE A 118 -9.58 40.02 -22.01
CA ILE A 118 -9.22 40.46 -23.35
C ILE A 118 -9.89 39.49 -24.33
N LYS A 119 -10.81 40.02 -25.14
CA LYS A 119 -11.51 39.25 -26.19
C LYS A 119 -10.49 38.62 -27.15
N PRO A 120 -10.55 37.32 -27.42
CA PRO A 120 -9.67 36.69 -28.40
C PRO A 120 -9.99 37.23 -29.82
N PRO A 121 -8.96 37.50 -30.65
CA PRO A 121 -9.17 38.04 -31.99
C PRO A 121 -9.86 37.02 -32.90
N LYS A 122 -10.80 37.50 -33.72
CA LYS A 122 -11.57 36.68 -34.66
C LYS A 122 -10.65 36.12 -35.74
N THR A 123 -10.49 34.80 -35.79
CA THR A 123 -9.81 34.12 -36.89
C THR A 123 -10.74 34.00 -38.10
N VAL A 124 -10.24 34.37 -39.27
CA VAL A 124 -10.95 34.30 -40.55
C VAL A 124 -11.06 32.83 -40.98
N LYS A 125 -12.28 32.37 -41.29
CA LYS A 125 -12.51 31.00 -41.77
C LYS A 125 -11.85 30.78 -43.14
N PRO A 126 -11.17 29.64 -43.38
CA PRO A 126 -10.63 29.31 -44.70
C PRO A 126 -11.76 29.05 -45.70
N LYS A 127 -11.63 29.59 -46.91
CA LYS A 127 -12.55 29.40 -48.03
C LYS A 127 -12.34 28.01 -48.63
N LYS A 128 -13.42 27.24 -48.79
CA LYS A 128 -13.41 25.91 -49.42
C LYS A 128 -13.16 26.04 -50.93
N PRO A 129 -12.25 25.28 -51.55
CA PRO A 129 -12.10 25.28 -53.00
C PRO A 129 -13.26 24.54 -53.68
N ALA A 130 -13.73 25.10 -54.80
CA ALA A 130 -14.79 24.56 -55.63
C ALA A 130 -14.24 23.47 -56.58
N PRO A 131 -14.95 22.36 -56.80
CA PRO A 131 -14.60 21.38 -57.83
C PRO A 131 -15.11 21.84 -59.21
N THR A 132 -14.19 22.22 -60.10
CA THR A 132 -14.41 22.23 -61.55
C THR A 132 -14.39 20.78 -62.06
N GLY A 133 -15.44 20.38 -62.76
CA GLY A 133 -15.69 19.01 -63.19
C GLY A 133 -15.09 18.60 -64.54
N ALA A 134 -15.56 17.43 -64.97
CA ALA A 134 -15.45 16.76 -66.28
C ALA A 134 -14.02 16.33 -66.68
N GLY A 135 -13.74 15.12 -67.16
CA GLY A 135 -14.54 13.99 -67.63
C GLY A 135 -13.63 13.07 -68.47
N ALA A 136 -14.14 11.89 -68.83
CA ALA A 136 -13.58 10.88 -69.76
C ALA A 136 -12.33 10.11 -69.27
N GLY A 137 -12.16 8.80 -69.47
CA GLY A 137 -12.88 7.77 -70.22
C GLY A 137 -12.44 6.39 -69.68
N SER A 138 -13.31 5.38 -69.70
CA SER A 138 -13.43 4.39 -70.79
C SER A 138 -12.37 3.29 -70.75
N GLY A 139 -12.80 2.09 -70.35
CA GLY A 139 -12.56 0.89 -71.17
C GLY A 139 -11.50 -0.10 -70.70
N ARG A 140 -12.00 -1.25 -70.24
CA ARG A 140 -11.40 -2.61 -70.19
C ARG A 140 -10.19 -2.85 -69.30
#